data_AF-A0A2G9GDF9-F1
#
_entry.id   AF-A0A2G9GDF9-F1
#
_cell.length_a   1.000
_cell.length_b   1.000
_cell.length_c   1.000
_cell.angle_alpha   90.00
_cell.angle_beta   90.00
_cell.angle_gamma   90.00
#
_symmetry.space_group_name_H-M   'P 1'
#
loop_
_entity.id
_entity.type
_entity.pdbx_description
1 polymer ?
#
loop_
_entity_poly.entity_id
_entity_poly.type
_entity_poly.pdbx_seq_one_letter_code
_entity_poly.pdbx_strand_id
1 'polypeptide(L)'
;MKFNRKIRSLANSKFPAKVPQKIDQKFFFTVGLGISPCSNPNKTCQGPNNTMLAASVNNVSFVMPSTALLQAHFFKKSNGVYATDFPANPPVKFNYTGNPPSNIMVTSCTKVVVLKFNTSVEIVMQDTREPSSSSTWMQFLCGGPGTWEF
;
A
#
# COMPACT_ATOMS: atom_id res chain seq x y z
N MET A 1 -6.08 19.28 -31.54
CA MET A 1 -6.31 20.06 -30.29
C MET A 1 -5.64 19.31 -29.13
N LYS A 2 -4.75 19.93 -28.33
CA LYS A 2 -4.03 19.22 -27.24
C LYS A 2 -4.77 19.35 -25.90
N PHE A 3 -5.45 18.30 -25.47
CA PHE A 3 -6.28 18.24 -24.23
C PHE A 3 -5.50 18.61 -22.96
N ASN A 4 -4.24 18.19 -22.84
CA ASN A 4 -3.40 18.41 -21.65
C ASN A 4 -3.20 19.89 -21.27
N ARG A 5 -3.36 20.82 -22.23
CA ARG A 5 -3.24 22.27 -21.98
C ARG A 5 -4.52 22.92 -21.43
N LYS A 6 -5.64 22.17 -21.37
CA LYS A 6 -6.93 22.65 -20.88
C LYS A 6 -7.18 22.29 -19.41
N ILE A 7 -6.31 21.48 -18.80
CA ILE A 7 -6.40 21.19 -17.36
C ILE A 7 -6.03 22.46 -16.60
N ARG A 8 -7.03 23.10 -15.99
CA ARG A 8 -6.84 24.27 -15.12
C ARG A 8 -7.13 23.85 -13.70
N SER A 9 -6.19 24.15 -12.79
CA SER A 9 -6.44 24.03 -11.36
C SER A 9 -7.51 25.02 -10.93
N LEU A 10 -8.28 24.68 -9.90
CA LEU A 10 -9.21 25.59 -9.22
C LEU A 10 -8.49 26.72 -8.46
N ALA A 11 -7.15 26.78 -8.50
CA ALA A 11 -6.29 27.80 -7.90
C ALA A 11 -6.61 29.23 -8.37
N ASN A 12 -7.63 29.85 -7.78
CA ASN A 12 -8.04 31.22 -8.01
C ASN A 12 -8.21 31.96 -6.67
N SER A 13 -8.59 33.25 -6.70
CA SER A 13 -8.74 34.05 -5.47
C SER A 13 -9.82 33.53 -4.51
N LYS A 14 -10.86 32.87 -5.02
CA LYS A 14 -11.92 32.25 -4.20
C LYS A 14 -11.49 30.88 -3.65
N PHE A 15 -10.61 30.16 -4.37
CA PHE A 15 -10.10 28.84 -3.99
C PHE A 15 -8.56 28.79 -4.12
N PRO A 16 -7.83 29.40 -3.18
CA PRO A 16 -6.37 29.43 -3.25
C PRO A 16 -5.79 28.02 -3.05
N ALA A 17 -4.85 27.64 -3.91
CA ALA A 17 -4.10 26.39 -3.74
C ALA A 17 -3.08 26.53 -2.61
N LYS A 18 -3.45 26.06 -1.41
CA LYS A 18 -2.57 26.04 -0.23
C LYS A 18 -1.71 24.78 -0.23
N VAL A 19 -0.73 24.74 -1.12
CA VAL A 19 0.21 23.61 -1.21
C VAL A 19 1.33 23.78 -0.17
N PRO A 20 1.60 22.78 0.69
CA PRO A 20 2.72 22.82 1.62
C PRO A 20 4.04 23.03 0.86
N GLN A 21 4.76 24.11 1.19
CA GLN A 21 6.07 24.41 0.59
C GLN A 21 7.22 23.76 1.36
N LYS A 22 6.97 23.40 2.62
CA LYS A 22 7.90 22.70 3.50
C LYS A 22 7.28 21.38 3.88
N ILE A 23 8.07 20.32 3.75
CA ILE A 23 7.64 18.95 4.02
C ILE A 23 8.41 18.45 5.23
N ASP A 24 7.70 18.00 6.25
CA ASP A 24 8.26 17.49 7.50
C ASP A 24 8.62 16.01 7.39
N GLN A 25 7.82 15.23 6.66
CA GLN A 25 8.06 13.80 6.43
C GLN A 25 7.86 13.40 4.97
N LYS A 26 8.77 12.56 4.46
CA LYS A 26 8.74 12.05 3.10
C LYS A 26 8.62 10.54 3.13
N PHE A 27 7.71 10.03 2.31
CA PHE A 27 7.45 8.61 2.15
C PHE A 27 7.68 8.20 0.71
N PHE A 28 8.42 7.13 0.51
CA PHE A 28 8.56 6.45 -0.76
C PHE A 28 7.96 5.06 -0.61
N PHE A 29 6.81 4.86 -1.23
CA PHE A 29 6.01 3.65 -1.12
C PHE A 29 6.06 2.90 -2.44
N THR A 30 6.74 1.76 -2.47
CA THR A 30 6.64 0.84 -3.60
C THR A 30 5.33 0.07 -3.48
N VAL A 31 4.54 0.04 -4.55
CA VAL A 31 3.26 -0.67 -4.60
C VAL A 31 3.34 -1.71 -5.70
N GLY A 32 2.90 -2.94 -5.40
CA GLY A 32 2.81 -4.02 -6.38
C GLY A 32 2.40 -5.34 -5.74
N LEU A 33 2.31 -6.40 -6.54
CA LEU A 33 2.03 -7.75 -6.05
C LEU A 33 3.31 -8.51 -5.69
N GLY A 34 3.16 -9.36 -4.70
CA GLY A 34 4.08 -10.44 -4.40
C GLY A 34 3.31 -11.69 -4.01
N ILE A 35 3.99 -12.61 -3.33
CA ILE A 35 3.41 -13.89 -2.91
C ILE A 35 3.51 -14.07 -1.39
N SER A 36 2.53 -14.75 -0.82
CA SER A 36 2.51 -15.16 0.58
C SER A 36 2.15 -16.64 0.71
N PRO A 37 2.53 -17.32 1.81
CA PRO A 37 2.16 -18.72 2.03
C PRO A 37 0.63 -18.90 2.01
N CYS A 38 0.13 -20.03 1.48
CA CYS A 38 -1.29 -20.37 1.61
C CYS A 38 -1.69 -20.43 3.08
N SER A 39 -2.87 -19.88 3.40
CA SER A 39 -3.43 -19.92 4.76
C SER A 39 -3.73 -21.34 5.26
N ASN A 40 -3.85 -22.33 4.37
CA ASN A 40 -4.05 -23.73 4.72
C ASN A 40 -3.16 -24.62 3.84
N PRO A 41 -2.30 -25.48 4.41
CA PRO A 41 -1.45 -26.39 3.63
C PRO A 41 -2.25 -27.40 2.79
N ASN A 42 -3.50 -27.67 3.13
CA ASN A 42 -4.38 -28.60 2.41
C ASN A 42 -5.24 -27.92 1.34
N LYS A 43 -5.13 -26.60 1.14
CA LYS A 43 -5.82 -25.89 0.06
C LYS A 43 -4.84 -25.55 -1.06
N THR A 44 -5.31 -25.66 -2.29
CA THR A 44 -4.57 -25.21 -3.47
C THR A 44 -4.75 -23.69 -3.63
N CYS A 45 -3.64 -22.97 -3.74
CA CYS A 45 -3.63 -21.56 -4.11
C CYS A 45 -3.16 -21.41 -5.56
N GLN A 46 -3.59 -20.33 -6.20
CA GLN A 46 -3.39 -20.09 -7.63
C GLN A 46 -1.98 -19.58 -7.99
N GLY A 47 -1.18 -19.19 -7.00
CA GLY A 47 0.16 -18.69 -7.23
C GLY A 47 1.20 -19.79 -7.49
N PRO A 48 2.38 -19.40 -7.97
CA PRO A 48 3.49 -20.33 -8.20
C PRO A 48 3.85 -21.08 -6.91
N ASN A 49 4.27 -22.34 -7.00
CA ASN A 49 4.63 -23.15 -5.82
C ASN A 49 3.55 -23.23 -4.74
N ASN A 50 2.26 -23.19 -5.13
CA ASN A 50 1.13 -23.22 -4.21
C ASN A 50 1.17 -22.05 -3.20
N THR A 51 1.46 -20.83 -3.67
CA THR A 51 1.38 -19.60 -2.88
C THR A 51 0.14 -18.79 -3.22
N MET A 52 -0.21 -17.81 -2.39
CA MET A 52 -1.27 -16.84 -2.66
C MET A 52 -0.68 -15.52 -3.15
N LEU A 53 -1.29 -14.92 -4.17
CA LEU A 53 -0.95 -13.56 -4.60
C LEU A 53 -1.39 -12.56 -3.55
N ALA A 54 -0.56 -11.55 -3.27
CA ALA A 54 -0.85 -10.53 -2.28
C ALA A 54 -0.34 -9.17 -2.74
N ALA A 55 -1.20 -8.15 -2.67
CA ALA A 55 -0.78 -6.77 -2.86
C ALA A 55 0.02 -6.29 -1.63
N SER A 56 1.04 -5.48 -1.86
CA SER A 56 1.90 -4.97 -0.80
C SER A 56 2.31 -3.52 -1.04
N VAL A 57 2.57 -2.83 0.07
CA VAL A 57 3.24 -1.52 0.08
C VAL A 57 4.54 -1.69 0.85
N ASN A 58 5.68 -1.34 0.25
CA ASN A 58 7.02 -1.54 0.84
C ASN A 58 7.25 -2.98 1.35
N ASN A 59 6.79 -3.97 0.59
CA ASN A 59 6.86 -5.41 0.91
C ASN A 59 6.04 -5.85 2.14
N VAL A 60 5.09 -5.02 2.58
CA VAL A 60 4.13 -5.34 3.65
C VAL A 60 2.73 -5.47 3.06
N SER A 61 2.10 -6.63 3.25
CA SER A 61 0.69 -6.84 2.92
C SER A 61 -0.17 -6.59 4.15
N PHE A 62 -1.16 -5.70 4.03
CA PHE A 62 -1.99 -5.27 5.16
C PHE A 62 -3.01 -6.35 5.53
N VAL A 63 -2.94 -6.84 6.76
CA VAL A 63 -3.95 -7.74 7.33
C VAL A 63 -4.93 -6.91 8.14
N MET A 64 -6.22 -7.06 7.86
CA MET A 64 -7.28 -6.41 8.63
C MET A 64 -7.38 -7.04 10.03
N PRO A 65 -7.17 -6.29 11.11
CA PRO A 65 -7.33 -6.80 12.47
C PRO A 65 -8.81 -6.98 12.83
N SER A 66 -9.10 -7.82 13.81
CA SER A 66 -10.46 -8.02 14.34
C SER A 66 -10.97 -6.82 15.15
N THR A 67 -10.05 -6.04 15.75
CA THR A 67 -10.37 -4.80 16.47
C THR A 67 -10.08 -3.60 15.59
N ALA A 68 -11.02 -2.65 15.50
CA ALA A 68 -10.85 -1.45 14.70
C ALA A 68 -9.63 -0.62 15.15
N LEU A 69 -8.82 -0.15 14.19
CA LEU A 69 -7.60 0.64 14.46
C LEU A 69 -7.89 1.88 15.31
N LEU A 70 -8.98 2.60 14.99
CA LEU A 70 -9.40 3.79 15.73
C LEU A 70 -9.78 3.46 17.18
N GLN A 71 -10.52 2.35 17.39
CA GLN A 71 -10.90 1.89 18.73
C GLN A 71 -9.65 1.54 19.55
N ALA A 72 -8.73 0.76 18.96
CA ALA A 72 -7.47 0.39 19.60
C ALA A 72 -6.61 1.61 19.96
N HIS A 73 -6.54 2.60 19.06
CA HIS A 73 -5.83 3.86 19.31
C HIS A 73 -6.49 4.67 20.44
N PHE A 74 -7.80 4.88 20.39
CA PHE A 74 -8.53 5.73 21.35
C PHE A 74 -8.47 5.18 22.78
N PHE A 75 -8.65 3.87 22.95
CA PHE A 75 -8.57 3.20 24.25
C PHE A 75 -7.14 2.84 24.68
N LYS A 76 -6.11 3.24 23.91
CA LYS A 76 -4.70 2.90 24.17
C LYS A 76 -4.44 1.39 24.28
N LYS A 77 -5.17 0.59 23.49
CA LYS A 77 -5.07 -0.88 23.40
C LYS A 77 -4.54 -1.30 22.02
N SER A 78 -3.44 -0.70 21.58
CA SER A 78 -2.82 -1.00 20.28
C SER A 78 -1.97 -2.27 20.30
N ASN A 79 -1.50 -2.70 21.47
CA ASN A 79 -0.66 -3.90 21.61
C ASN A 79 -1.42 -5.15 21.11
N GLY A 80 -0.83 -5.86 20.16
CA GLY A 80 -1.45 -7.01 19.50
C GLY A 80 -2.49 -6.68 18.42
N VAL A 81 -2.82 -5.40 18.20
CA VAL A 81 -3.73 -4.96 17.12
C VAL A 81 -2.96 -4.44 15.91
N TYR A 82 -1.99 -3.55 16.13
CA TYR A 82 -1.14 -3.01 15.07
C TYR A 82 0.21 -2.57 15.61
N ALA A 83 1.22 -2.56 14.75
CA ALA A 83 2.53 -1.96 15.04
C ALA A 83 2.68 -0.61 14.34
N THR A 84 3.49 0.29 14.90
CA THR A 84 3.65 1.68 14.41
C THR A 84 4.93 1.90 13.61
N ASP A 85 5.56 0.82 13.16
CA ASP A 85 6.87 0.79 12.51
C ASP A 85 6.75 0.54 10.99
N PHE A 86 5.68 1.04 10.37
CA PHE A 86 5.55 0.93 8.92
C PHE A 86 6.71 1.66 8.21
N PRO A 87 7.42 1.00 7.28
CA PRO A 87 8.65 1.55 6.73
C PRO A 87 8.37 2.73 5.79
N ALA A 88 9.07 3.84 6.00
CA ALA A 88 8.90 5.04 5.18
C ALA A 88 9.46 4.90 3.75
N ASN A 89 10.35 3.92 3.54
CA ASN A 89 10.99 3.59 2.27
C ASN A 89 10.96 2.06 2.11
N PRO A 90 11.01 1.53 0.87
CA PRO A 90 11.12 0.10 0.65
C PRO A 90 12.37 -0.44 1.37
N PRO A 91 12.24 -1.51 2.19
CA PRO A 91 13.36 -2.09 2.92
C PRO A 91 14.51 -2.54 2.01
N VAL A 92 14.18 -2.95 0.79
CA VAL A 92 15.13 -3.38 -0.24
C VAL A 92 14.92 -2.54 -1.48
N LYS A 93 15.98 -1.86 -1.93
CA LYS A 93 15.96 -1.08 -3.17
C LYS A 93 16.34 -1.98 -4.35
N PHE A 94 15.60 -1.87 -5.44
CA PHE A 94 15.88 -2.56 -6.69
C PHE A 94 15.42 -1.69 -7.87
N ASN A 95 15.61 -2.18 -9.09
CA ASN A 95 15.04 -1.53 -10.27
C ASN A 95 13.52 -1.77 -10.32
N TYR A 96 12.74 -0.88 -9.69
CA TYR A 96 11.30 -1.04 -9.51
C TYR A 96 10.52 -1.25 -10.82
N THR A 97 10.96 -0.62 -11.90
CA THR A 97 10.32 -0.71 -13.23
C THR A 97 10.99 -1.72 -14.16
N GLY A 98 12.08 -2.35 -13.71
CA GLY A 98 12.79 -3.41 -14.42
C GLY A 98 12.21 -4.79 -14.16
N ASN A 99 13.02 -5.83 -14.34
CA ASN A 99 12.62 -7.19 -13.98
C ASN A 99 12.50 -7.32 -12.46
N PRO A 100 11.44 -7.97 -11.95
CA PRO A 100 11.27 -8.17 -10.53
C PRO A 100 12.39 -9.06 -9.95
N PRO A 101 12.72 -8.90 -8.66
CA PRO A 101 13.65 -9.79 -7.98
C PRO A 101 13.13 -11.24 -7.98
N SER A 102 14.03 -12.22 -7.89
CA SER A 102 13.65 -13.64 -7.83
C SER A 102 12.79 -13.99 -6.61
N ASN A 103 12.97 -13.26 -5.51
CA ASN A 103 12.17 -13.39 -4.31
C ASN A 103 11.20 -12.21 -4.18
N ILE A 104 9.92 -12.51 -4.27
CA ILE A 104 8.79 -11.58 -4.15
C ILE A 104 7.89 -11.92 -2.95
N MET A 105 8.45 -12.59 -1.93
CA MET A 105 7.73 -12.94 -0.71
C MET A 105 7.39 -11.68 0.09
N VAL A 106 6.09 -11.49 0.36
CA VAL A 106 5.59 -10.37 1.15
C VAL A 106 5.40 -10.76 2.61
N THR A 107 5.54 -9.78 3.50
CA THR A 107 5.26 -9.96 4.93
C THR A 107 3.85 -9.49 5.26
N SER A 108 2.99 -10.39 5.72
CA SER A 108 1.62 -10.07 6.13
C SER A 108 1.58 -9.53 7.55
N CYS A 109 1.24 -8.25 7.73
CA CYS A 109 1.21 -7.58 9.03
C CYS A 109 0.23 -6.41 9.05
N THR A 110 -0.20 -6.00 10.25
CA THR A 110 -0.96 -4.76 10.46
C THR A 110 0.00 -3.68 10.98
N LYS A 111 0.61 -2.93 10.06
CA LYS A 111 1.54 -1.84 10.38
C LYS A 111 0.97 -0.49 9.95
N VAL A 112 1.18 0.54 10.76
CA VAL A 112 0.71 1.91 10.50
C VAL A 112 1.85 2.91 10.64
N VAL A 113 1.72 4.06 10.00
CA VAL A 113 2.56 5.24 10.24
C VAL A 113 1.82 6.16 11.21
N VAL A 114 2.49 6.60 12.27
CA VAL A 114 1.94 7.60 13.20
C VAL A 114 2.50 8.98 12.86
N LEU A 115 1.60 9.93 12.58
CA LEU A 115 1.95 11.31 12.29
C LEU A 115 1.54 12.20 13.45
N LYS A 116 2.38 13.19 13.77
CA LYS A 116 2.00 14.25 14.70
C LYS A 116 0.99 15.16 14.03
N PHE A 117 0.09 15.74 14.84
CA PHE A 117 -0.81 16.77 14.34
C PHE A 117 -0.02 17.89 13.65
N ASN A 118 -0.54 18.41 12.52
CA ASN A 118 0.06 19.46 11.70
C ASN A 118 1.37 19.08 10.97
N THR A 119 1.70 17.78 10.85
CA THR A 119 2.84 17.32 10.03
C THR A 119 2.52 17.47 8.53
N SER A 120 3.37 18.15 7.78
CA SER A 120 3.30 18.22 6.32
C SER A 120 4.00 17.01 5.70
N VAL A 121 3.32 16.31 4.78
CA VAL A 121 3.78 15.02 4.25
C VAL A 121 3.85 15.04 2.72
N GLU A 122 4.92 14.45 2.19
CA GLU A 122 5.06 14.10 0.78
C GLU A 122 5.04 12.56 0.65
N ILE A 123 4.19 12.04 -0.23
CA ILE A 123 4.12 10.61 -0.53
C ILE A 123 4.42 10.42 -2.01
N VAL A 124 5.44 9.64 -2.30
CA VAL A 124 5.74 9.14 -3.64
C VAL A 124 5.28 7.69 -3.69
N MET A 125 4.31 7.41 -4.55
CA MET A 125 3.88 6.04 -4.84
C MET A 125 4.58 5.57 -6.11
N GLN A 126 5.39 4.53 -5.98
CA GLN A 126 6.16 3.93 -7.06
C GLN A 126 5.58 2.56 -7.38
N ASP A 127 5.03 2.41 -8.59
CA ASP A 127 4.61 1.10 -9.09
C ASP A 127 5.82 0.18 -9.30
N THR A 128 5.64 -1.11 -9.05
CA THR A 128 6.64 -2.14 -9.33
C THR A 128 6.12 -3.10 -10.38
N ARG A 129 6.99 -3.53 -11.30
CA ARG A 129 6.57 -4.45 -12.37
C ARG A 129 6.08 -5.78 -11.78
N GLU A 130 4.88 -6.16 -12.20
CA GLU A 130 4.24 -7.40 -11.77
C GLU A 130 4.94 -8.67 -12.30
N PRO A 131 5.07 -9.73 -11.48
CA PRO A 131 5.37 -11.08 -11.96
C PRO A 131 4.25 -11.53 -12.90
N SER A 132 4.60 -11.95 -14.11
CA SER A 132 3.66 -12.18 -15.21
C SER A 132 2.56 -13.21 -14.92
N SER A 133 1.32 -12.77 -14.70
CA SER A 133 0.11 -13.47 -15.17
C SER A 133 -1.08 -12.51 -15.26
N SER A 134 -1.39 -12.06 -16.48
CA SER A 134 -2.55 -11.24 -16.88
C SER A 134 -2.70 -9.88 -16.20
N SER A 135 -3.27 -8.93 -16.94
CA SER A 135 -3.60 -7.57 -16.53
C SER A 135 -4.61 -7.57 -15.37
N THR A 136 -4.17 -7.96 -14.19
CA THR A 136 -4.93 -7.78 -12.98
C THR A 136 -4.70 -6.34 -12.60
N TRP A 137 -5.69 -5.50 -12.85
CA TRP A 137 -5.81 -4.23 -12.13
C TRP A 137 -5.45 -4.49 -10.68
N MET A 138 -4.71 -3.58 -10.05
CA MET A 138 -4.41 -3.64 -8.62
C MET A 138 -5.72 -3.53 -7.83
N GLN A 139 -6.50 -4.59 -7.87
CA GLN A 139 -7.72 -4.77 -7.11
C GLN A 139 -7.22 -5.20 -5.74
N PHE A 140 -7.52 -4.39 -4.74
CA PHE A 140 -7.42 -4.80 -3.35
C PHE A 140 -8.45 -5.90 -3.10
N LEU A 141 -8.21 -7.09 -3.65
CA LEU A 141 -9.09 -8.24 -3.51
C LEU A 141 -8.89 -8.82 -2.11
N CYS A 142 -9.67 -8.29 -1.16
CA CYS A 142 -10.00 -9.03 0.04
C CYS A 142 -10.78 -10.28 -0.39
N GLY A 143 -10.13 -11.44 -0.41
CA GLY A 143 -10.77 -12.71 -0.72
C GLY A 143 -11.80 -13.11 0.36
N GLY A 144 -13.09 -12.98 0.07
CA GLY A 144 -14.19 -13.52 0.88
C GLY A 144 -15.53 -12.83 0.63
N PRO A 145 -16.67 -13.54 0.65
CA PRO A 145 -17.88 -13.19 -0.09
C PRO A 145 -18.61 -12.01 0.54
N GLY A 146 -18.65 -10.91 -0.18
CA GLY A 146 -19.23 -9.65 0.27
C GLY A 146 -18.63 -8.53 -0.56
N THR A 147 -19.09 -8.47 -1.80
CA THR A 147 -18.87 -7.42 -2.80
C THR A 147 -18.53 -6.07 -2.18
N TRP A 148 -17.33 -5.57 -2.47
CA TRP A 148 -17.05 -4.14 -2.52
C TRP A 148 -16.26 -3.86 -3.79
N GLU A 149 -16.98 -3.66 -4.89
CA GLU A 149 -16.53 -2.79 -5.96
C GLU A 149 -16.85 -1.34 -5.55
N PHE A 150 -16.21 -0.35 -6.17
CA PHE A 150 -16.63 1.05 -5.99
C PHE A 150 -18.03 1.27 -6.56
#